data_AF-A0A3S4YXX7-F1
#
_entry.id   AF-A0A3S4YXX7-F1
#
_cell.length_a   1.000
_cell.length_b   1.000
_cell.length_c   1.000
_cell.angle_alpha   90.00
_cell.angle_beta   90.00
_cell.angle_gamma   90.00
#
_symmetry.space_group_name_H-M   'P 1'
#
loop_
_entity.id
_entity.type
_entity.pdbx_description
1 polymer ?
#
loop_
_entity_poly.entity_id
_entity_poly.type
_entity_poly.pdbx_seq_one_letter_code
_entity_poly.pdbx_strand_id
1 'polypeptide(L)'
;MLTPDSVAAELAGWHARFFDSDDDAVHSSNDAVRSSNPAQASDDDARPTTDAVHASDTAHTTNTRPTTAPLTAHRLSDFRELVLEHGEGALFKGTHPRHITASLFVLSTDLSQILLAEHKKAKMWLQFGGHLERADASLADAALREGREESGLAEFVHVLPEPCDFDIHELGGGFGAICREHWDVGFVALADADAPVVVSSESENVRWFPVADLPDGGAGGMAERVQSALARAKAGLEN
;
A
#
# COMPACT_ATOMS: atom_id res chain seq x y z
N MET A 1 11.49 18.67 4.72
CA MET A 1 12.02 17.88 5.84
C MET A 1 10.82 17.39 6.63
N LEU A 2 10.53 16.11 6.53
CA LEU A 2 9.45 15.46 7.27
C LEU A 2 9.71 15.49 8.78
N THR A 3 8.65 15.77 9.55
CA THR A 3 8.62 15.65 11.01
C THR A 3 7.36 14.89 11.43
N PRO A 4 7.31 14.31 12.65
CA PRO A 4 6.09 13.66 13.14
C PRO A 4 4.88 14.61 13.13
N ASP A 5 5.08 15.88 13.49
CA ASP A 5 4.03 16.90 13.46
C ASP A 5 3.53 17.19 12.04
N SER A 6 4.42 17.25 11.03
CA SER A 6 4.01 17.50 9.64
C SER A 6 3.23 16.31 9.07
N VAL A 7 3.69 15.09 9.32
CA VAL A 7 3.01 13.86 8.88
C VAL A 7 1.65 13.71 9.59
N ALA A 8 1.57 13.94 10.91
CA ALA A 8 0.31 13.88 11.65
C ALA A 8 -0.69 14.99 11.24
N ALA A 9 -0.21 16.09 10.65
CA ALA A 9 -1.03 17.14 10.04
C ALA A 9 -1.48 16.80 8.60
N GLU A 10 -0.61 16.21 7.77
CA GLU A 10 -0.98 15.66 6.45
C GLU A 10 -2.11 14.63 6.59
N LEU A 11 -1.93 13.64 7.49
CA LEU A 11 -2.91 12.59 7.76
C LEU A 11 -4.25 13.15 8.29
N ALA A 12 -4.22 14.15 9.19
CA ALA A 12 -5.43 14.82 9.65
C ALA A 12 -6.13 15.63 8.54
N GLY A 13 -5.35 16.28 7.65
CA GLY A 13 -5.87 17.03 6.52
C GLY A 13 -6.57 16.16 5.47
N TRP A 14 -6.08 14.94 5.23
CA TRP A 14 -6.77 13.96 4.40
C TRP A 14 -8.05 13.42 5.05
N HIS A 15 -8.13 13.34 6.38
CA HIS A 15 -9.34 12.86 7.06
C HIS A 15 -10.50 13.83 6.82
N ALA A 16 -10.24 15.11 7.06
CA ALA A 16 -11.18 16.19 6.80
C ALA A 16 -11.61 16.29 5.33
N ARG A 17 -10.74 15.92 4.37
CA ARG A 17 -11.02 15.98 2.93
C ARG A 17 -11.73 14.75 2.36
N PHE A 18 -11.64 13.58 3.00
CA PHE A 18 -12.20 12.33 2.44
C PHE A 18 -13.37 11.74 3.23
N PHE A 19 -13.56 12.14 4.49
CA PHE A 19 -14.55 11.51 5.37
C PHE A 19 -15.43 12.51 6.14
N ASP A 20 -14.92 13.69 6.48
CA ASP A 20 -15.69 14.70 7.24
C ASP A 20 -16.45 15.70 6.33
N SER A 21 -16.41 15.53 5.01
CA SER A 21 -16.91 16.49 4.00
C SER A 21 -18.36 16.28 3.55
N ASP A 22 -19.01 15.17 3.94
CA ASP A 22 -20.34 14.77 3.44
C ASP A 22 -21.51 15.06 4.41
N ASP A 23 -21.25 15.57 5.62
CA ASP A 23 -22.22 15.60 6.74
C ASP A 23 -23.35 16.64 6.63
N ASP A 24 -23.47 17.33 5.48
CA ASP A 24 -24.56 18.29 5.17
C ASP A 24 -25.71 17.62 4.36
N ALA A 25 -25.66 16.30 4.13
CA ALA A 25 -26.66 15.56 3.37
C ALA A 25 -27.18 14.28 4.08
N VAL A 26 -28.52 14.09 4.02
CA VAL A 26 -29.25 12.90 4.51
C VAL A 26 -29.26 12.70 6.03
N HIS A 27 -29.97 13.61 6.72
CA HIS A 27 -30.68 13.24 7.95
C HIS A 27 -32.01 12.51 7.64
N SER A 28 -32.34 11.53 8.48
CA SER A 28 -33.64 10.81 8.60
C SER A 28 -33.88 9.60 7.69
N SER A 29 -34.40 8.54 8.35
CA SER A 29 -34.89 7.26 7.82
C SER A 29 -33.80 6.26 7.38
N ASN A 30 -33.78 5.00 7.83
CA ASN A 30 -34.82 4.26 8.58
C ASN A 30 -34.21 3.27 9.60
N ASP A 31 -34.92 3.07 10.71
CA ASP A 31 -34.53 2.19 11.82
C ASP A 31 -35.25 0.82 11.74
N ALA A 32 -34.85 -0.14 12.58
CA ALA A 32 -35.32 -1.53 12.70
C ALA A 32 -34.88 -2.48 11.55
N VAL A 33 -34.72 -3.80 11.76
CA VAL A 33 -35.26 -4.70 12.82
C VAL A 33 -34.18 -5.61 13.42
N ARG A 34 -34.30 -5.91 14.73
CA ARG A 34 -33.50 -6.91 15.47
C ARG A 34 -34.36 -8.15 15.83
N SER A 35 -33.97 -9.36 15.43
CA SER A 35 -34.52 -10.68 15.85
C SER A 35 -33.74 -11.83 15.16
N SER A 36 -33.50 -13.06 15.67
CA SER A 36 -33.47 -13.65 17.03
C SER A 36 -32.66 -14.98 17.00
N ASN A 37 -32.44 -15.61 18.17
CA ASN A 37 -31.78 -16.94 18.37
C ASN A 37 -32.86 -18.08 18.46
N PRO A 38 -32.61 -19.40 18.76
CA PRO A 38 -31.38 -20.13 19.16
C PRO A 38 -31.21 -21.62 18.64
N ALA A 39 -30.30 -22.38 19.30
CA ALA A 39 -30.10 -23.87 19.36
C ALA A 39 -29.24 -24.53 18.23
N GLN A 40 -28.15 -25.30 18.48
CA GLN A 40 -27.89 -26.54 19.29
C GLN A 40 -28.25 -27.87 18.57
N ALA A 41 -27.51 -28.99 18.66
CA ALA A 41 -26.25 -29.35 19.38
C ALA A 41 -25.59 -30.62 18.76
N SER A 42 -24.38 -31.01 19.26
CA SER A 42 -23.76 -32.39 19.27
C SER A 42 -23.53 -33.12 17.93
N ASP A 43 -22.65 -34.12 17.79
CA ASP A 43 -21.38 -34.55 18.43
C ASP A 43 -20.78 -35.63 17.49
N ASP A 44 -19.45 -35.84 17.45
CA ASP A 44 -18.80 -37.17 17.49
C ASP A 44 -17.27 -37.12 17.27
N ASP A 45 -16.58 -38.16 17.74
CA ASP A 45 -15.12 -38.28 17.84
C ASP A 45 -14.54 -39.39 16.94
N ALA A 46 -13.48 -39.10 16.18
CA ALA A 46 -12.65 -40.10 15.50
C ALA A 46 -11.28 -39.57 15.04
N ARG A 47 -10.21 -40.15 15.58
CA ARG A 47 -8.85 -40.21 14.98
C ARG A 47 -8.34 -41.65 15.16
N PRO A 48 -7.52 -42.21 14.25
CA PRO A 48 -6.06 -42.00 14.38
C PRO A 48 -5.24 -42.07 13.06
N THR A 49 -3.91 -41.87 13.17
CA THR A 49 -2.76 -42.50 12.43
C THR A 49 -2.94 -43.07 11.00
N THR A 50 -2.02 -43.01 10.02
CA THR A 50 -0.59 -42.56 9.83
C THR A 50 -0.28 -42.70 8.30
N ASP A 51 0.87 -42.38 7.67
CA ASP A 51 2.23 -41.92 8.07
C ASP A 51 2.93 -41.18 6.90
N ALA A 52 4.15 -40.67 7.15
CA ALA A 52 5.17 -40.23 6.18
C ALA A 52 4.84 -38.99 5.30
N VAL A 53 5.78 -38.24 4.71
CA VAL A 53 7.27 -38.30 4.66
C VAL A 53 7.89 -36.95 5.07
N HIS A 54 9.09 -36.95 5.67
CA HIS A 54 9.88 -35.73 5.81
C HIS A 54 10.64 -35.42 4.52
N ALA A 55 10.15 -34.44 3.76
CA ALA A 55 10.94 -33.69 2.78
C ALA A 55 11.18 -32.28 3.35
N SER A 56 12.42 -31.97 3.72
CA SER A 56 12.80 -30.65 4.22
C SER A 56 13.05 -29.68 3.07
N ASP A 57 11.97 -29.27 2.39
CA ASP A 57 12.04 -28.26 1.34
C ASP A 57 12.02 -26.86 1.98
N THR A 58 13.19 -26.20 2.03
CA THR A 58 13.33 -24.87 2.64
C THR A 58 12.89 -23.77 1.66
N ALA A 59 11.63 -23.82 1.25
CA ALA A 59 10.95 -22.71 0.61
C ALA A 59 10.83 -21.55 1.60
N HIS A 60 11.78 -20.60 1.56
CA HIS A 60 11.70 -19.36 2.34
C HIS A 60 10.73 -18.38 1.68
N THR A 61 9.49 -18.82 1.44
CA THR A 61 8.39 -17.99 0.96
C THR A 61 8.15 -16.91 2.00
N THR A 62 8.54 -15.68 1.68
CA THR A 62 8.18 -14.50 2.47
C THR A 62 6.68 -14.31 2.35
N ASN A 63 5.94 -14.89 3.30
CA ASN A 63 4.49 -14.81 3.40
C ASN A 63 4.05 -13.44 3.91
N THR A 64 4.47 -12.39 3.19
CA THR A 64 4.02 -11.01 3.34
C THR A 64 2.54 -11.00 2.98
N ARG A 65 1.66 -10.96 3.98
CA ARG A 65 0.22 -10.81 3.75
C ARG A 65 -0.14 -9.33 3.85
N PRO A 66 -0.29 -8.62 2.71
CA PRO A 66 -0.84 -7.28 2.74
C PRO A 66 -2.30 -7.33 3.14
N THR A 67 -2.70 -6.36 3.96
CA THR A 67 -4.07 -6.20 4.40
C THR A 67 -4.72 -5.15 3.51
N THR A 68 -5.03 -5.50 2.27
CA THR A 68 -5.66 -4.56 1.33
C THR A 68 -7.13 -4.37 1.66
N ALA A 69 -7.47 -3.17 2.13
CA ALA A 69 -8.84 -2.66 2.18
C ALA A 69 -8.78 -1.17 1.75
N PRO A 70 -9.86 -0.60 1.19
CA PRO A 70 -9.83 0.74 0.61
C PRO A 70 -9.49 1.84 1.63
N LEU A 71 -9.13 3.01 1.09
CA LEU A 71 -9.06 4.28 1.84
C LEU A 71 -10.24 4.40 2.79
N THR A 72 -9.96 4.47 4.09
CA THR A 72 -10.97 4.49 5.16
C THR A 72 -10.51 5.38 6.31
N ALA A 73 -11.47 6.08 6.93
CA ALA A 73 -11.26 6.93 8.12
C ALA A 73 -10.47 6.22 9.24
N HIS A 74 -10.76 4.93 9.45
CA HIS A 74 -10.08 4.08 10.43
C HIS A 74 -8.58 3.98 10.13
N ARG A 75 -8.19 3.52 8.92
CA ARG A 75 -6.77 3.38 8.52
C ARG A 75 -6.00 4.68 8.69
N LEU A 76 -6.60 5.77 8.23
CA LEU A 76 -5.98 7.09 8.29
C LEU A 76 -5.79 7.57 9.74
N SER A 77 -6.71 7.20 10.63
CA SER A 77 -6.59 7.40 12.08
C SER A 77 -5.50 6.52 12.69
N ASP A 78 -5.44 5.23 12.33
CA ASP A 78 -4.42 4.28 12.82
C ASP A 78 -3.00 4.77 12.46
N PHE A 79 -2.78 5.17 11.20
CA PHE A 79 -1.51 5.74 10.72
C PHE A 79 -1.12 6.99 11.51
N ARG A 80 -2.10 7.86 11.81
CA ARG A 80 -1.88 9.07 12.59
C ARG A 80 -1.56 8.76 14.06
N GLU A 81 -2.19 7.74 14.63
CA GLU A 81 -1.92 7.29 16.01
C GLU A 81 -0.51 6.70 16.12
N LEU A 82 -0.06 5.89 15.14
CA LEU A 82 1.31 5.38 15.07
C LEU A 82 2.35 6.51 15.11
N VAL A 83 2.13 7.59 14.35
CA VAL A 83 3.03 8.75 14.30
C VAL A 83 3.04 9.54 15.60
N LEU A 84 1.89 9.70 16.25
CA LEU A 84 1.77 10.39 17.53
C LEU A 84 2.33 9.57 18.70
N GLU A 85 2.26 8.23 18.65
CA GLU A 85 2.79 7.34 19.70
C GLU A 85 4.32 7.21 19.62
N HIS A 86 4.88 7.01 18.41
CA HIS A 86 6.30 6.64 18.23
C HIS A 86 7.19 7.76 17.65
N GLY A 87 6.62 8.89 17.22
CA GLY A 87 7.36 10.05 16.72
C GLY A 87 8.26 9.69 15.52
N GLU A 88 9.55 10.07 15.57
CA GLU A 88 10.51 9.70 14.53
C GLU A 88 10.65 8.19 14.31
N GLY A 89 10.29 7.37 15.31
CA GLY A 89 10.26 5.91 15.19
C GLY A 89 9.26 5.42 14.15
N ALA A 90 8.12 6.09 14.01
CA ALA A 90 7.13 5.77 12.98
C ALA A 90 7.52 6.25 11.58
N LEU A 91 8.50 7.16 11.45
CA LEU A 91 8.87 7.78 10.17
C LEU A 91 10.10 7.13 9.54
N PHE A 92 11.15 6.86 10.33
CA PHE A 92 12.46 6.50 9.79
C PHE A 92 12.86 5.06 10.13
N LYS A 93 13.39 4.34 9.13
CA LYS A 93 13.83 2.95 9.27
C LYS A 93 14.87 2.79 10.39
N GLY A 94 14.66 1.80 11.25
CA GLY A 94 15.70 1.28 12.15
C GLY A 94 15.52 1.58 13.64
N THR A 95 14.53 2.38 14.04
CA THR A 95 14.22 2.67 15.45
C THR A 95 12.94 2.01 15.96
N HIS A 96 12.00 1.61 15.09
CA HIS A 96 10.75 0.96 15.49
C HIS A 96 10.33 -0.16 14.50
N PRO A 97 9.74 -1.28 14.96
CA PRO A 97 9.30 -2.41 14.12
C PRO A 97 8.27 -2.05 13.03
N ARG A 98 7.44 -1.04 13.29
CA ARG A 98 6.38 -0.55 12.40
C ARG A 98 6.71 0.89 11.98
N HIS A 99 6.80 1.18 10.69
CA HIS A 99 7.09 2.53 10.21
C HIS A 99 6.49 2.79 8.84
N ILE A 100 6.31 4.07 8.53
CA ILE A 100 5.70 4.54 7.29
C ILE A 100 6.64 4.33 6.10
N THR A 101 6.06 3.90 4.99
CA THR A 101 6.67 3.95 3.66
C THR A 101 5.82 4.80 2.73
N ALA A 102 6.43 5.26 1.63
CA ALA A 102 5.76 6.00 0.59
C ALA A 102 5.92 5.27 -0.75
N SER A 103 4.80 5.00 -1.41
CA SER A 103 4.73 4.24 -2.67
C SER A 103 4.13 5.07 -3.80
N LEU A 104 4.58 4.83 -5.03
CA LEU A 104 4.12 5.54 -6.23
C LEU A 104 3.57 4.57 -7.28
N PHE A 105 2.26 4.65 -7.50
CA PHE A 105 1.58 4.00 -8.62
C PHE A 105 1.77 4.86 -9.87
N VAL A 106 2.70 4.47 -10.73
CA VAL A 106 2.99 5.16 -12.00
C VAL A 106 2.11 4.56 -13.10
N LEU A 107 1.10 5.33 -13.51
CA LEU A 107 0.16 4.95 -14.57
C LEU A 107 0.52 5.61 -15.90
N SER A 108 0.08 5.03 -17.02
CA SER A 108 0.15 5.69 -18.32
C SER A 108 -0.85 6.85 -18.40
N THR A 109 -0.59 7.84 -19.25
CA THR A 109 -1.47 9.03 -19.40
C THR A 109 -2.89 8.73 -19.88
N ASP A 110 -3.13 7.57 -20.51
CA ASP A 110 -4.44 7.05 -20.90
C ASP A 110 -5.08 6.13 -19.84
N LEU A 111 -4.40 5.90 -18.71
CA LEU A 111 -4.76 4.99 -17.62
C LEU A 111 -4.94 3.51 -18.04
N SER A 112 -4.41 3.09 -19.19
CA SER A 112 -4.50 1.69 -19.65
C SER A 112 -3.42 0.77 -19.09
N GLN A 113 -2.29 1.33 -18.64
CA GLN A 113 -1.12 0.59 -18.16
C GLN A 113 -0.58 1.13 -16.82
N ILE A 114 0.09 0.25 -16.09
CA ILE A 114 0.87 0.56 -14.88
C ILE A 114 2.32 0.10 -15.06
N LEU A 115 3.27 0.92 -14.59
CA LEU A 115 4.68 0.59 -14.55
C LEU A 115 5.02 -0.10 -13.23
N LEU A 116 5.59 -1.31 -13.29
CA LEU A 116 5.93 -2.14 -12.14
C LEU A 116 7.39 -2.59 -12.15
N ALA A 117 7.92 -2.87 -10.96
CA ALA A 117 9.26 -3.40 -10.74
C ALA A 117 9.20 -4.86 -10.23
N GLU A 118 10.02 -5.74 -10.81
CA GLU A 118 10.21 -7.12 -10.31
C GLU A 118 11.17 -7.09 -9.11
N HIS A 119 10.65 -6.93 -7.90
CA HIS A 119 11.44 -6.64 -6.71
C HIS A 119 12.39 -7.80 -6.35
N LYS A 120 13.72 -7.57 -6.33
CA LYS A 120 14.75 -8.61 -6.16
C LYS A 120 14.59 -9.47 -4.90
N LYS A 121 14.25 -8.85 -3.76
CA LYS A 121 14.07 -9.53 -2.46
C LYS A 121 12.71 -10.26 -2.34
N ALA A 122 11.61 -9.61 -2.72
CA ALA A 122 10.25 -10.17 -2.61
C ALA A 122 9.92 -11.23 -3.69
N LYS A 123 10.58 -11.18 -4.85
CA LYS A 123 10.26 -12.01 -6.04
C LYS A 123 8.80 -11.89 -6.49
N MET A 124 8.33 -10.64 -6.52
CA MET A 124 7.00 -10.22 -6.96
C MET A 124 7.11 -8.95 -7.79
N TRP A 125 6.13 -8.71 -8.66
CA TRP A 125 5.94 -7.43 -9.34
C TRP A 125 5.20 -6.45 -8.41
N LEU A 126 5.83 -5.31 -8.13
CA LEU A 126 5.33 -4.30 -7.18
C LEU A 126 5.35 -2.90 -7.80
N GLN A 127 4.58 -1.98 -7.23
CA GLN A 127 4.76 -0.54 -7.46
C GLN A 127 6.09 -0.08 -6.86
N PHE A 128 6.58 1.09 -7.28
CA PHE A 128 7.78 1.69 -6.69
C PHE A 128 7.50 2.21 -5.28
N GLY A 129 8.45 2.11 -4.36
CA GLY A 129 8.23 2.62 -3.02
C GLY A 129 9.27 2.20 -1.99
N GLY A 130 9.44 3.04 -0.96
CA GLY A 130 10.51 2.87 0.00
C GLY A 130 10.35 3.70 1.27
N HIS A 131 11.47 3.95 1.92
CA HIS A 131 11.51 4.49 3.28
C HIS A 131 11.65 6.01 3.23
N LEU A 132 11.01 6.71 4.17
CA LEU A 132 11.12 8.16 4.24
C LEU A 132 12.57 8.58 4.53
N GLU A 133 13.06 9.60 3.84
CA GLU A 133 14.31 10.29 4.15
C GLU A 133 14.04 11.60 4.90
N ARG A 134 15.01 12.02 5.71
CA ARG A 134 14.96 13.31 6.43
C ARG A 134 14.98 14.53 5.49
N ALA A 135 15.44 14.34 4.25
CA ALA A 135 15.46 15.35 3.21
C ALA A 135 14.06 15.60 2.61
N ASP A 136 13.20 14.58 2.55
CA ASP A 136 11.88 14.62 1.90
C ASP A 136 11.01 15.76 2.46
N ALA A 137 10.21 16.39 1.61
CA ALA A 137 9.41 17.57 1.97
C ALA A 137 7.99 17.22 2.47
N SER A 138 7.35 16.23 1.86
CA SER A 138 6.07 15.62 2.21
C SER A 138 6.12 14.10 1.97
N LEU A 139 5.06 13.36 2.34
CA LEU A 139 4.97 11.93 1.98
C LEU A 139 4.89 11.71 0.46
N ALA A 140 4.29 12.66 -0.28
CA ALA A 140 4.23 12.61 -1.74
C ALA A 140 5.62 12.81 -2.35
N ASP A 141 6.45 13.71 -1.82
CA ASP A 141 7.82 13.91 -2.30
C ASP A 141 8.69 12.66 -2.10
N ALA A 142 8.50 11.93 -1.00
CA ALA A 142 9.17 10.64 -0.77
C ALA A 142 8.78 9.60 -1.83
N ALA A 143 7.48 9.44 -2.12
CA ALA A 143 7.02 8.56 -3.19
C ALA A 143 7.57 8.97 -4.58
N LEU A 144 7.67 10.27 -4.86
CA LEU A 144 8.25 10.79 -6.10
C LEU A 144 9.77 10.64 -6.20
N ARG A 145 10.48 10.55 -5.06
CA ARG A 145 11.91 10.24 -5.01
C ARG A 145 12.11 8.75 -5.31
N GLU A 146 11.51 7.86 -4.53
CA GLU A 146 11.57 6.40 -4.72
C GLU A 146 11.15 6.02 -6.16
N GLY A 147 10.04 6.60 -6.65
CA GLY A 147 9.56 6.40 -8.01
C GLY A 147 10.55 6.82 -9.10
N ARG A 148 11.39 7.83 -8.89
CA ARG A 148 12.48 8.19 -9.83
C ARG A 148 13.69 7.28 -9.68
N GLU A 149 14.08 6.99 -8.45
CA GLU A 149 15.27 6.20 -8.10
C GLU A 149 15.14 4.73 -8.52
N GLU A 150 13.94 4.16 -8.44
CA GLU A 150 13.68 2.76 -8.81
C GLU A 150 13.27 2.53 -10.27
N SER A 151 12.65 3.53 -10.93
CA SER A 151 12.18 3.41 -12.33
C SER A 151 13.11 4.04 -13.36
N GLY A 152 13.98 4.97 -12.94
CA GLY A 152 14.80 5.79 -13.84
C GLY A 152 14.04 6.85 -14.66
N LEU A 153 12.73 7.01 -14.47
CA LEU A 153 11.96 8.07 -15.13
C LEU A 153 12.48 9.45 -14.69
N ALA A 154 12.84 10.28 -15.67
CA ALA A 154 13.35 11.63 -15.40
C ALA A 154 12.23 12.56 -14.88
N GLU A 155 11.04 12.49 -15.48
CA GLU A 155 9.89 13.36 -15.19
C GLU A 155 8.58 12.58 -15.20
N PHE A 156 7.59 13.13 -14.49
CA PHE A 156 6.21 12.68 -14.53
C PHE A 156 5.36 13.74 -15.25
N VAL A 157 4.44 13.30 -16.11
CA VAL A 157 3.53 14.17 -16.88
C VAL A 157 2.52 14.85 -15.96
N HIS A 158 2.09 14.16 -14.91
CA HIS A 158 1.20 14.68 -13.88
C HIS A 158 1.46 13.95 -12.56
N VAL A 159 1.16 14.59 -11.43
CA VAL A 159 1.33 14.05 -10.07
C VAL A 159 0.12 14.44 -9.24
N LEU A 160 -0.47 13.47 -8.56
CA LEU A 160 -1.59 13.69 -7.66
C LEU A 160 -1.03 13.77 -6.22
N PRO A 161 -1.09 14.94 -5.56
CA PRO A 161 -0.49 15.15 -4.23
C PRO A 161 -1.32 14.55 -3.08
N GLU A 162 -2.35 13.77 -3.40
CA GLU A 162 -3.22 13.10 -2.44
C GLU A 162 -3.14 11.59 -2.58
N PRO A 163 -3.18 10.83 -1.48
CA PRO A 163 -3.02 9.39 -1.53
C PRO A 163 -4.21 8.72 -2.21
N CYS A 164 -3.90 7.69 -3.00
CA CYS A 164 -4.86 6.74 -3.52
C CYS A 164 -5.06 5.55 -2.58
N ASP A 165 -4.12 5.28 -1.67
CA ASP A 165 -4.06 4.02 -0.95
C ASP A 165 -3.38 4.14 0.44
N PHE A 166 -3.78 3.28 1.37
CA PHE A 166 -3.16 3.06 2.67
C PHE A 166 -3.13 1.55 2.94
N ASP A 167 -1.95 0.92 2.88
CA ASP A 167 -1.77 -0.52 3.08
C ASP A 167 -0.93 -0.82 4.32
N ILE A 168 -1.17 -1.98 4.95
CA ILE A 168 -0.34 -2.47 6.05
C ILE A 168 0.04 -3.92 5.72
N HIS A 169 1.34 -4.17 5.58
CA HIS A 169 1.87 -5.48 5.24
C HIS A 169 3.04 -5.90 6.13
N GLU A 170 2.94 -7.14 6.64
CA GLU A 170 4.03 -7.79 7.38
C GLU A 170 5.21 -8.10 6.45
N LEU A 171 6.44 -7.95 6.97
CA LEU A 171 7.68 -8.24 6.28
C LEU A 171 8.35 -9.53 6.80
N GLY A 172 8.79 -10.37 5.87
CA GLY A 172 9.56 -11.57 6.19
C GLY A 172 10.96 -11.27 6.74
N GLY A 173 11.56 -12.23 7.45
CA GLY A 173 12.86 -12.04 8.13
C GLY A 173 14.02 -11.59 7.23
N GLY A 174 13.94 -11.82 5.92
CA GLY A 174 14.90 -11.33 4.92
C GLY A 174 14.99 -9.80 4.79
N PHE A 175 14.02 -9.04 5.28
CA PHE A 175 14.02 -7.56 5.24
C PHE A 175 14.73 -6.91 6.45
N GLY A 176 15.26 -7.73 7.38
CA GLY A 176 16.05 -7.30 8.53
C GLY A 176 15.23 -7.19 9.83
N ALA A 177 15.89 -7.44 10.97
CA ALA A 177 15.22 -7.69 12.25
C ALA A 177 14.32 -6.56 12.81
N ILE A 178 14.46 -5.33 12.30
CA ILE A 178 13.69 -4.14 12.71
C ILE A 178 12.62 -3.75 11.67
N CYS A 179 12.59 -4.37 10.48
CA CYS A 179 11.47 -4.24 9.56
C CYS A 179 10.48 -5.38 9.83
N ARG A 180 9.38 -5.07 10.52
CA ARG A 180 8.29 -6.02 10.78
C ARG A 180 7.03 -5.71 10.01
N GLU A 181 6.65 -4.44 9.93
CA GLU A 181 5.50 -3.97 9.17
C GLU A 181 5.88 -2.68 8.45
N HIS A 182 5.51 -2.58 7.18
CA HIS A 182 5.40 -1.30 6.48
C HIS A 182 3.97 -0.81 6.54
N TRP A 183 3.82 0.47 6.87
CA TRP A 183 2.55 1.19 6.93
C TRP A 183 2.58 2.18 5.76
N ASP A 184 2.12 1.69 4.61
CA ASP A 184 2.46 2.25 3.30
C ASP A 184 1.41 3.25 2.80
N VAL A 185 1.87 4.41 2.36
CA VAL A 185 1.02 5.48 1.79
C VAL A 185 1.24 5.55 0.28
N GLY A 186 0.22 5.19 -0.48
CA GLY A 186 0.28 5.14 -1.95
C GLY A 186 -0.18 6.44 -2.61
N PHE A 187 0.63 6.98 -3.50
CA PHE A 187 0.35 8.16 -4.34
C PHE A 187 0.32 7.77 -5.83
N VAL A 188 -0.18 8.67 -6.69
CA VAL A 188 -0.27 8.44 -8.14
C VAL A 188 0.54 9.47 -8.92
N ALA A 189 1.31 8.99 -9.88
CA ALA A 189 1.88 9.81 -10.95
C ALA A 189 1.48 9.26 -12.32
N LEU A 190 1.38 10.13 -13.32
CA LEU A 190 1.19 9.75 -14.71
C LEU A 190 2.51 9.94 -15.48
N ALA A 191 2.89 8.96 -16.29
CA ALA A 191 4.05 9.02 -17.16
C ALA A 191 3.68 8.65 -18.61
N ASP A 192 4.55 9.02 -19.54
CA ASP A 192 4.47 8.50 -20.92
C ASP A 192 4.89 7.02 -20.92
N ALA A 193 4.12 6.17 -21.59
CA ALA A 193 4.41 4.75 -21.69
C ALA A 193 5.65 4.45 -22.56
N ASP A 194 5.97 5.35 -23.50
CA ASP A 194 7.18 5.26 -24.33
C ASP A 194 8.42 5.87 -23.65
N ALA A 195 8.30 6.37 -22.41
CA ALA A 195 9.44 6.92 -21.66
C ALA A 195 10.48 5.82 -21.32
N PRO A 196 11.79 6.12 -21.40
CA PRO A 196 12.83 5.15 -21.07
C PRO A 196 12.85 4.87 -19.56
N VAL A 197 12.78 3.58 -19.22
CA VAL A 197 12.85 3.08 -17.84
C VAL A 197 14.17 2.33 -17.59
N VAL A 198 14.59 2.28 -16.33
CA VAL A 198 15.87 1.72 -15.88
C VAL A 198 15.62 0.73 -14.74
N VAL A 199 16.37 -0.36 -14.73
CA VAL A 199 16.37 -1.36 -13.66
C VAL A 199 17.34 -0.92 -12.56
N SER A 200 16.88 -0.86 -11.31
CA SER A 200 17.64 -0.36 -10.17
C SER A 200 18.46 -1.47 -9.48
N SER A 201 19.17 -1.14 -8.40
CA SER A 201 19.73 -2.16 -7.51
C SER A 201 18.66 -3.03 -6.84
N GLU A 202 17.42 -2.54 -6.72
CA GLU A 202 16.31 -3.19 -6.01
C GLU A 202 15.42 -4.09 -6.87
N SER A 203 15.41 -3.92 -8.20
CA SER A 203 14.56 -4.68 -9.15
C SER A 203 15.34 -5.57 -10.13
N GLU A 204 14.81 -6.72 -10.57
CA GLU A 204 15.40 -7.53 -11.65
C GLU A 204 15.00 -7.00 -13.04
N ASN A 205 13.78 -6.47 -13.15
CA ASN A 205 13.18 -5.89 -14.34
C ASN A 205 12.26 -4.72 -13.95
N VAL A 206 12.02 -3.80 -14.88
CA VAL A 206 11.03 -2.70 -14.75
C VAL A 206 10.23 -2.65 -16.06
N ARG A 207 8.91 -2.77 -16.00
CA ARG A 207 8.05 -2.99 -17.19
C ARG A 207 6.63 -2.43 -17.02
N TRP A 208 6.08 -1.92 -18.11
CA TRP A 208 4.65 -1.60 -18.22
C TRP A 208 3.80 -2.87 -18.39
N PHE A 209 2.63 -2.89 -17.75
CA PHE A 209 1.62 -3.95 -17.84
C PHE A 209 0.22 -3.33 -18.01
N PRO A 210 -0.71 -3.96 -18.75
CA PRO A 210 -2.10 -3.53 -18.79
C PRO A 210 -2.74 -3.60 -17.40
N VAL A 211 -3.48 -2.57 -16.98
CA VAL A 211 -4.12 -2.55 -15.65
C VAL A 211 -5.25 -3.58 -15.47
N ALA A 212 -5.66 -4.23 -16.57
CA ALA A 212 -6.62 -5.32 -16.61
C ALA A 212 -5.98 -6.72 -16.75
N ASP A 213 -4.66 -6.80 -16.90
CA ASP A 213 -3.89 -8.05 -17.06
C ASP A 213 -2.57 -7.95 -16.28
N LEU A 214 -2.71 -7.83 -14.96
CA LEU A 214 -1.59 -7.67 -14.04
C LEU A 214 -0.78 -8.97 -13.91
N PRO A 215 0.57 -8.89 -13.77
CA PRO A 215 1.40 -10.07 -13.56
C PRO A 215 0.95 -10.86 -12.33
N ASP A 216 1.03 -12.18 -12.42
CA ASP A 216 0.59 -13.14 -11.41
C ASP A 216 -0.87 -12.93 -10.93
N GLY A 217 -1.71 -12.31 -11.78
CA GLY A 217 -3.11 -11.98 -11.48
C GLY A 217 -3.29 -10.84 -10.47
N GLY A 218 -2.24 -10.04 -10.22
CA GLY A 218 -2.24 -9.03 -9.16
C GLY A 218 -2.12 -9.61 -7.75
N ALA A 219 -1.37 -10.71 -7.61
CA ALA A 219 -1.11 -11.37 -6.32
C ALA A 219 -0.61 -10.40 -5.24
N GLY A 220 -0.97 -10.68 -3.98
CA GLY A 220 -0.68 -9.76 -2.86
C GLY A 220 -1.58 -8.51 -2.87
N GLY A 221 -2.83 -8.62 -3.33
CA GLY A 221 -3.78 -7.51 -3.33
C GLY A 221 -3.42 -6.34 -4.26
N MET A 222 -2.44 -6.53 -5.14
CA MET A 222 -2.01 -5.53 -6.12
C MET A 222 -3.18 -5.09 -7.00
N ALA A 223 -4.07 -6.00 -7.37
CA ALA A 223 -5.25 -5.69 -8.17
C ALA A 223 -6.13 -4.61 -7.50
N GLU A 224 -6.46 -4.79 -6.21
CA GLU A 224 -7.24 -3.85 -5.42
C GLU A 224 -6.53 -2.48 -5.29
N ARG A 225 -5.23 -2.49 -4.97
CA ARG A 225 -4.42 -1.26 -4.84
C ARG A 225 -4.34 -0.48 -6.16
N VAL A 226 -4.21 -1.17 -7.29
CA VAL A 226 -4.25 -0.58 -8.63
C VAL A 226 -5.63 -0.03 -8.98
N GLN A 227 -6.74 -0.66 -8.56
CA GLN A 227 -8.07 -0.06 -8.73
C GLN A 227 -8.23 1.23 -7.90
N SER A 228 -7.68 1.30 -6.69
CA SER A 228 -7.66 2.53 -5.89
C SER A 228 -6.82 3.64 -6.55
N ALA A 229 -5.66 3.31 -7.12
CA ALA A 229 -4.86 4.22 -7.92
C ALA A 229 -5.62 4.74 -9.16
N LEU A 230 -6.29 3.86 -9.91
CA LEU A 230 -7.11 4.22 -11.06
C LEU A 230 -8.32 5.09 -10.71
N ALA A 231 -8.97 4.84 -9.57
CA ALA A 231 -10.08 5.66 -9.09
C ALA A 231 -9.61 7.08 -8.74
N ARG A 232 -8.50 7.19 -7.99
CA ARG A 232 -7.87 8.48 -7.67
C ARG A 232 -7.41 9.23 -8.93
N ALA A 233 -6.81 8.53 -9.90
CA ALA A 233 -6.36 9.11 -11.16
C ALA A 233 -7.51 9.74 -11.96
N LYS A 234 -8.65 9.04 -12.09
CA LYS A 234 -9.84 9.55 -12.79
C LYS A 234 -10.40 10.79 -12.11
N ALA A 235 -10.64 10.73 -10.80
CA ALA A 235 -11.12 11.86 -10.02
C ALA A 235 -10.17 13.08 -10.09
N GLY A 236 -8.85 12.86 -10.14
CA GLY A 236 -7.86 13.93 -10.29
C GLY A 236 -7.78 14.56 -11.68
N LEU A 237 -8.24 13.87 -12.73
CA LEU A 237 -8.29 14.37 -14.11
C LEU A 237 -9.65 15.00 -14.49
N GLU A 238 -10.65 14.86 -13.63
CA GLU A 238 -12.01 15.41 -13.80
C GLU A 238 -12.19 16.81 -13.17
N ASN A 239 -11.15 17.36 -12.51
CA ASN A 239 -11.13 18.64 -11.80
C ASN A 239 -10.16 19.67 -12.41
#